data_AF-A0A166U8B9-F1
#
_entry.id   AF-A0A166U8B9-F1
#
_cell.length_a   1.000
_cell.length_b   1.000
_cell.length_c   1.000
_cell.angle_alpha   90.00
_cell.angle_beta   90.00
_cell.angle_gamma   90.00
#
_symmetry.space_group_name_H-M   'P 1'
#
loop_
_entity.id
_entity.type
_entity.pdbx_description
1 polymer ?
#
loop_
_entity_poly.entity_id
_entity_poly.type
_entity_poly.pdbx_seq_one_letter_code
_entity_poly.pdbx_strand_id
1 'polypeptide(L)'
;MEFPRLVTLGELPQHMMVVFDAINDIVMQHTAEEVEAEIARHDAVVSRVLSVEEITTNEQIRHRGDIVSVVGEQTQVFGPVPHLSATAGQLRWLGRPPGADSQSILRDLGLNDERITALCEAGLVRLEGGGEP
;
A
#
# COMPACT_ATOMS: atom_id res chain seq x y z
N MET A 1 25.58 -35.30 -4.53
CA MET A 1 25.43 -35.22 -6.01
C MET A 1 26.10 -33.91 -6.42
N GLU A 2 27.07 -33.96 -7.33
CA GLU A 2 27.77 -32.76 -7.81
C GLU A 2 27.06 -32.23 -9.05
N PHE A 3 26.89 -30.91 -9.18
CA PHE A 3 26.25 -30.26 -10.34
C PHE A 3 27.24 -29.32 -11.04
N PRO A 4 28.18 -29.84 -11.86
CA PRO A 4 29.23 -29.04 -12.50
C PRO A 4 28.67 -27.86 -13.31
N ARG A 5 27.51 -28.07 -13.96
CA ARG A 5 26.78 -27.09 -14.77
C ARG A 5 26.11 -25.96 -13.98
N LEU A 6 26.12 -26.02 -12.65
CA LEU A 6 25.54 -25.02 -11.73
C LEU A 6 26.62 -24.30 -10.90
N VAL A 7 27.90 -24.55 -11.18
CA VAL A 7 29.03 -23.98 -10.41
C VAL A 7 29.27 -22.52 -10.76
N THR A 8 28.94 -22.10 -11.98
CA THR A 8 29.15 -20.71 -12.44
C THR A 8 27.84 -20.03 -12.79
N LEU A 9 27.77 -18.72 -12.52
CA LEU A 9 26.60 -17.91 -12.86
C LEU A 9 26.38 -17.78 -14.38
N GLY A 10 27.42 -17.98 -15.19
CA GLY A 10 27.35 -17.84 -16.66
C GLY A 10 26.53 -18.94 -17.34
N GLU A 11 26.55 -20.15 -16.80
CA GLU A 11 25.82 -21.31 -17.33
C GLU A 11 24.45 -21.51 -16.63
N LEU A 12 24.28 -20.90 -15.45
CA LEU A 12 23.07 -21.04 -14.63
C LEU A 12 21.75 -20.76 -15.38
N PRO A 13 21.62 -19.70 -16.22
CA PRO A 13 20.37 -19.44 -16.96
C PRO A 13 19.95 -20.60 -17.89
N GLN A 14 20.92 -21.32 -18.44
CA GLN A 14 20.69 -22.43 -19.39
C GLN A 14 20.16 -23.68 -18.69
N HIS A 15 20.33 -23.76 -17.37
CA HIS A 15 19.98 -24.92 -16.54
C HIS A 15 19.03 -24.58 -15.40
N MET A 16 18.51 -23.35 -15.38
CA MET A 16 17.72 -22.81 -14.27
C MET A 16 16.44 -23.62 -14.00
N MET A 17 15.84 -24.22 -15.04
CA MET A 17 14.67 -25.09 -14.90
C MET A 17 14.92 -26.24 -13.93
N VAL A 18 16.09 -26.89 -14.01
CA VAL A 18 16.45 -28.01 -13.12
C VAL A 18 16.53 -27.55 -11.66
N VAL A 19 16.96 -26.30 -11.43
CA VAL A 19 17.00 -25.70 -10.09
C VAL A 19 15.59 -25.39 -9.60
N PHE A 20 14.73 -24.81 -10.44
CA PHE A 20 13.34 -24.53 -10.09
C PHE A 20 12.54 -25.79 -9.80
N ASP A 21 12.68 -26.84 -10.62
CA ASP A 21 12.00 -28.11 -10.41
C ASP A 21 12.40 -28.73 -9.06
N ALA A 22 13.70 -28.74 -8.75
CA ALA A 22 14.18 -29.26 -7.47
C ALA A 22 13.69 -28.45 -6.27
N ILE A 23 13.65 -27.11 -6.37
CA ILE A 23 13.10 -26.25 -5.32
C ILE A 23 11.60 -26.50 -5.18
N ASN A 24 10.88 -26.60 -6.29
CA ASN A 24 9.43 -26.82 -6.28
C ASN A 24 9.06 -28.16 -5.64
N ASP A 25 9.81 -29.22 -5.93
CA ASP A 25 9.61 -30.54 -5.31
C ASP A 25 9.73 -30.49 -3.79
N ILE A 26 10.67 -29.68 -3.27
CA ILE A 26 10.85 -29.47 -1.83
C ILE A 26 9.70 -28.63 -1.26
N VAL A 27 9.40 -27.49 -1.89
CA VAL A 27 8.38 -26.54 -1.39
C VAL A 27 6.98 -27.16 -1.38
N MET A 28 6.64 -28.01 -2.35
CA MET A 28 5.32 -28.66 -2.41
C MET A 28 5.10 -29.71 -1.31
N GLN A 29 6.17 -30.20 -0.66
CA GLN A 29 6.10 -31.26 0.34
C GLN A 29 6.19 -30.75 1.79
N HIS A 30 6.49 -29.46 1.98
CA HIS A 30 6.76 -28.86 3.29
C HIS A 30 5.88 -27.63 3.52
N THR A 31 5.68 -27.26 4.78
CA THR A 31 5.01 -25.99 5.08
C THR A 31 5.94 -24.81 4.80
N ALA A 32 5.38 -23.60 4.68
CA ALA A 32 6.16 -22.39 4.47
C ALA A 32 7.17 -22.16 5.62
N GLU A 33 6.77 -22.45 6.86
CA GLU A 33 7.64 -22.34 8.04
C GLU A 33 8.84 -23.29 7.97
N GLU A 34 8.62 -24.53 7.51
CA GLU A 34 9.68 -25.54 7.37
C GLU A 34 10.67 -25.14 6.28
N VAL A 35 10.16 -24.66 5.14
CA VAL A 35 10.97 -24.14 4.03
C VAL A 35 11.80 -22.94 4.47
N GLU A 36 11.19 -21.96 5.16
CA GLU A 36 11.88 -20.78 5.68
C GLU A 36 13.00 -21.16 6.65
N ALA A 37 12.72 -22.06 7.60
CA ALA A 37 13.69 -22.52 8.57
C ALA A 37 14.86 -23.27 7.92
N GLU A 38 14.60 -24.08 6.89
CA GLU A 38 15.65 -24.80 6.17
C GLU A 38 16.50 -23.85 5.33
N ILE A 39 15.88 -22.97 4.54
CA ILE A 39 16.62 -22.01 3.69
C ILE A 39 17.50 -21.08 4.54
N ALA A 40 16.99 -20.63 5.70
CA ALA A 40 17.75 -19.78 6.62
C ALA A 40 19.00 -20.47 7.18
N ARG A 41 19.02 -21.81 7.35
CA ARG A 41 20.22 -22.54 7.79
C ARG A 41 21.36 -22.48 6.77
N HIS A 42 21.05 -22.24 5.50
CA HIS A 42 22.02 -22.14 4.42
C HIS A 42 22.35 -20.71 4.03
N ASP A 43 22.00 -19.73 4.86
CA ASP A 43 22.23 -18.29 4.62
C ASP A 43 21.61 -17.78 3.29
N ALA A 44 20.54 -18.45 2.87
CA ALA A 44 19.79 -18.08 1.68
C ALA A 44 18.55 -17.25 2.07
N VAL A 45 18.10 -16.40 1.14
CA VAL A 45 16.97 -15.50 1.36
C VAL A 45 15.70 -16.08 0.77
N VAL A 46 14.65 -16.15 1.57
CA VAL A 46 13.30 -16.52 1.16
C VAL A 46 12.28 -15.64 1.87
N SER A 47 11.15 -15.39 1.21
CA SER A 47 10.01 -14.70 1.79
C SER A 47 8.72 -15.27 1.20
N ARG A 48 7.63 -15.20 1.98
CA ARG A 48 6.29 -15.53 1.49
C ARG A 48 5.79 -14.48 0.52
N VAL A 49 4.90 -14.92 -0.37
CA VAL A 49 4.00 -14.04 -1.12
C VAL A 49 2.79 -13.79 -0.23
N LEU A 50 2.66 -12.57 0.31
CA LEU A 50 1.63 -12.23 1.27
C LEU A 50 0.31 -11.84 0.58
N SER A 51 -0.81 -12.33 1.12
CA SER A 51 -2.15 -11.83 0.80
C SER A 51 -2.40 -10.45 1.42
N VAL A 52 -3.49 -9.78 1.01
CA VAL A 52 -3.88 -8.50 1.61
C VAL A 52 -4.16 -8.66 3.11
N GLU A 53 -4.86 -9.72 3.49
CA GLU A 53 -5.17 -10.04 4.89
C GLU A 53 -3.89 -10.26 5.71
N GLU A 54 -2.93 -11.01 5.16
CA GLU A 54 -1.63 -11.22 5.80
C GLU A 54 -0.85 -9.91 5.94
N ILE A 55 -0.90 -9.04 4.93
CA ILE A 55 -0.27 -7.71 4.97
C ILE A 55 -0.80 -6.88 6.14
N THR A 56 -2.10 -6.92 6.44
CA THR A 56 -2.69 -6.13 7.55
C THR A 56 -2.23 -6.56 8.94
N THR A 57 -1.77 -7.82 9.07
CA THR A 57 -1.34 -8.40 10.35
C THR A 57 0.17 -8.62 10.44
N ASN A 58 0.91 -8.43 9.34
CA ASN A 58 2.35 -8.64 9.27
C ASN A 58 3.13 -7.68 10.19
N GLU A 59 3.99 -8.24 11.05
CA GLU A 59 4.75 -7.49 12.06
C GLU A 59 5.67 -6.43 11.44
N GLN A 60 6.40 -6.76 10.38
CA GLN A 60 7.35 -5.84 9.74
C GLN A 60 6.63 -4.70 9.03
N ILE A 61 5.51 -4.98 8.36
CA ILE A 61 4.68 -3.94 7.73
C ILE A 61 4.09 -3.00 8.78
N ARG A 62 3.60 -3.55 9.89
CA ARG A 62 3.12 -2.77 11.04
C ARG A 62 4.23 -1.92 11.66
N HIS A 63 5.44 -2.46 11.80
CA HIS A 63 6.60 -1.75 12.31
C HIS A 63 6.99 -0.57 11.43
N ARG A 64 6.92 -0.73 10.10
CA ARG A 64 7.20 0.36 9.14
C ARG A 64 6.15 1.46 9.18
N GLY A 65 4.93 1.16 9.61
CA GLY A 65 3.87 2.16 9.76
C GLY A 65 3.34 2.70 8.42
N ASP A 66 3.53 1.95 7.33
CA ASP A 66 3.17 2.37 5.98
C ASP A 66 1.67 2.19 5.68
N ILE A 67 0.95 1.39 6.46
CA ILE A 67 -0.50 1.22 6.31
C ILE A 67 -1.18 2.06 7.38
N VAL A 68 -1.95 3.05 6.93
CA VAL A 68 -2.54 4.07 7.81
C VAL A 68 -4.07 4.04 7.72
N SER A 69 -4.70 4.36 8.85
CA SER A 69 -6.14 4.58 8.95
C SER A 69 -6.42 6.07 9.11
N VAL A 70 -7.50 6.54 8.48
CA VAL A 70 -8.00 7.91 8.63
C VAL A 70 -9.28 7.88 9.46
N VAL A 71 -9.43 8.81 10.40
CA VAL A 71 -10.62 8.88 11.27
C VAL A 71 -11.87 9.08 10.42
N GLY A 72 -12.89 8.24 10.64
CA GLY A 72 -14.16 8.27 9.90
C GLY A 72 -14.17 7.41 8.64
N GLU A 73 -13.02 6.86 8.23
CA GLU A 73 -12.90 5.99 7.07
C GLU A 73 -12.81 4.53 7.49
N GLN A 74 -13.45 3.64 6.73
CA GLN A 74 -13.36 2.18 6.95
C GLN A 74 -12.13 1.57 6.26
N THR A 75 -11.63 2.23 5.21
CA THR A 75 -10.54 1.73 4.37
C THR A 75 -9.19 2.17 4.91
N GLN A 76 -8.27 1.22 5.05
CA GLN A 76 -6.85 1.52 5.27
C GLN A 76 -6.17 1.75 3.94
N VAL A 77 -5.21 2.66 3.91
CA VAL A 77 -4.46 2.98 2.69
C VAL A 77 -2.97 2.97 2.94
N PHE A 78 -2.21 2.96 1.85
CA PHE A 78 -0.78 3.19 1.90
C PHE A 78 -0.51 4.67 2.22
N GLY A 79 0.23 4.91 3.30
CA GLY A 79 0.61 6.21 3.78
C GLY A 79 1.76 6.83 2.97
N PRO A 80 2.12 8.09 3.26
CA PRO A 80 3.22 8.76 2.59
C PRO A 80 4.55 8.05 2.84
N VAL A 81 5.23 7.64 1.78
CA VAL A 81 6.60 7.13 1.79
C VAL A 81 7.47 7.89 0.78
N PRO A 82 8.79 8.04 1.00
CA PRO A 82 9.54 7.60 2.18
C PRO A 82 9.25 8.44 3.43
N HIS A 83 9.52 7.89 4.61
CA HIS A 83 9.42 8.62 5.88
C HIS A 83 10.58 9.60 6.01
N LEU A 84 10.27 10.89 6.09
CA LEU A 84 11.25 11.96 6.24
C LEU A 84 11.29 12.43 7.70
N SER A 85 12.47 12.42 8.32
CA SER A 85 12.62 12.78 9.75
C SER A 85 12.32 14.25 10.05
N ALA A 86 12.63 15.16 9.13
CA ALA A 86 12.40 16.61 9.31
C ALA A 86 11.00 17.06 8.85
N THR A 87 10.41 16.37 7.86
CA THR A 87 9.16 16.77 7.19
C THR A 87 8.29 15.55 6.95
N ALA A 88 7.91 14.87 8.03
CA ALA A 88 7.06 13.68 7.93
C ALA A 88 5.73 14.03 7.23
N GLY A 89 5.39 13.26 6.19
CA GLY A 89 4.11 13.41 5.50
C GLY A 89 2.95 13.03 6.40
N GLN A 90 1.82 13.74 6.28
CA GLN A 90 0.61 13.45 7.04
C GLN A 90 -0.58 13.29 6.10
N LEU A 91 -1.30 12.17 6.25
CA LEU A 91 -2.54 11.93 5.55
C LEU A 91 -3.70 12.44 6.42
N ARG A 92 -4.41 13.46 5.93
CA ARG A 92 -5.48 14.13 6.68
C ARG A 92 -6.89 13.61 6.33
N TRP A 93 -7.08 13.18 5.09
CA TRP A 93 -8.33 12.61 4.58
C TRP A 93 -8.03 11.70 3.38
N LEU A 94 -8.90 10.75 3.10
CA LEU A 94 -8.86 9.97 1.84
C LEU A 94 -9.56 10.74 0.72
N GLY A 95 -10.59 11.50 1.08
CA GLY A 95 -11.28 12.48 0.26
C GLY A 95 -12.15 13.34 1.16
N ARG A 96 -12.32 14.62 0.83
CA ARG A 96 -13.32 15.44 1.52
C ARG A 96 -14.69 15.25 0.85
N PRO A 97 -15.80 15.38 1.60
CA PRO A 97 -17.13 15.34 1.01
C PRO A 97 -17.29 16.37 -0.12
N PRO A 98 -18.17 16.12 -1.10
CA PRO A 98 -18.49 17.12 -2.12
C PRO A 98 -18.94 18.44 -1.48
N GLY A 99 -18.32 19.55 -1.90
CA GLY A 99 -18.65 20.88 -1.40
C GLY A 99 -18.00 21.29 -0.08
N ALA A 100 -17.17 20.42 0.53
CA ALA A 100 -16.55 20.66 1.83
C ALA A 100 -15.62 21.89 1.91
N ASP A 101 -15.08 22.33 0.76
CA ASP A 101 -14.21 23.52 0.67
C ASP A 101 -14.87 24.72 -0.02
N SER A 102 -16.05 24.51 -0.64
CA SER A 102 -16.63 25.49 -1.59
C SER A 102 -16.83 26.87 -0.95
N GLN A 103 -17.36 26.92 0.27
CA GLN A 103 -17.62 28.20 0.94
C GLN A 103 -16.32 28.96 1.24
N SER A 104 -15.31 28.27 1.75
CA SER A 104 -14.01 28.88 2.08
C SER A 104 -13.36 29.44 0.81
N ILE A 105 -13.31 28.63 -0.25
CA ILE A 105 -12.71 29.02 -1.54
C ILE A 105 -13.43 30.24 -2.13
N LEU A 106 -14.76 30.26 -2.14
CA LEU A 106 -15.51 31.38 -2.72
C LEU A 106 -15.34 32.67 -1.91
N ARG A 107 -15.22 32.59 -0.58
CA ARG A 107 -14.88 33.75 0.26
C ARG A 107 -13.47 34.25 -0.01
N ASP A 108 -12.50 33.35 -0.18
CA ASP A 108 -11.11 33.71 -0.54
C ASP A 108 -11.03 34.39 -1.91
N LEU A 109 -11.95 34.05 -2.83
CA LEU A 109 -12.12 34.72 -4.12
C LEU A 109 -12.86 36.07 -4.02
N GLY A 110 -13.29 36.48 -2.82
CA GLY A 110 -13.93 37.77 -2.55
C GLY A 110 -15.45 37.79 -2.73
N LEU A 111 -16.11 36.63 -2.80
CA LEU A 111 -17.58 36.58 -2.81
C LEU A 111 -18.12 36.74 -1.38
N ASN A 112 -19.14 37.58 -1.25
CA ASN A 112 -19.91 37.68 -0.01
C ASN A 112 -20.95 36.56 0.10
N ASP A 113 -21.51 36.40 1.29
CA ASP A 113 -22.46 35.33 1.58
C ASP A 113 -23.72 35.44 0.71
N GLU A 114 -24.18 36.63 0.35
CA GLU A 114 -25.33 36.81 -0.54
C GLU A 114 -25.08 36.23 -1.95
N ARG A 115 -23.89 36.47 -2.52
CA ARG A 115 -23.51 35.91 -3.83
C ARG A 115 -23.34 34.40 -3.78
N ILE A 116 -22.75 33.88 -2.69
CA ILE A 116 -22.57 32.44 -2.50
C ILE A 116 -23.94 31.74 -2.42
N THR A 117 -24.87 32.29 -1.64
CA THR A 117 -26.25 31.76 -1.56
C THR A 117 -26.93 31.76 -2.92
N ALA A 118 -26.82 32.83 -3.70
CA ALA A 118 -27.40 32.89 -5.05
C ALA A 118 -26.83 31.82 -6.00
N LEU A 119 -25.53 31.51 -5.89
CA LEU A 119 -24.91 30.43 -6.68
C LEU A 119 -25.40 29.04 -6.25
N CYS A 120 -25.65 28.84 -4.96
CA CYS A 120 -26.20 27.59 -4.43
C CYS A 120 -27.66 27.40 -4.87
N GLU A 121 -28.48 28.46 -4.77
CA GLU A 121 -29.88 28.45 -5.22
C GLU A 121 -30.00 28.22 -6.73
N ALA A 122 -29.04 28.73 -7.51
CA ALA A 122 -28.95 28.49 -8.95
C ALA A 122 -28.43 27.08 -9.31
N GLY A 123 -28.02 26.27 -8.34
CA GLY A 123 -27.45 24.93 -8.55
C GLY A 123 -26.06 24.93 -9.20
N LEU A 124 -25.36 26.07 -9.22
CA LEU A 124 -24.02 26.19 -9.82
C LEU A 124 -22.91 25.79 -8.85
N VAL A 125 -23.17 25.88 -7.55
CA VAL A 125 -22.23 25.54 -6.48
C VAL A 125 -22.93 24.67 -5.44
N ARG A 126 -22.21 23.67 -4.93
CA ARG A 126 -22.62 22.86 -3.78
C ARG A 126 -21.77 23.22 -2.55
N LEU A 127 -22.42 23.44 -1.41
CA LEU A 127 -21.75 23.52 -0.09
C LEU A 127 -21.85 22.17 0.63
N GLU A 128 -20.98 21.94 1.62
CA GLU A 128 -21.05 20.74 2.46
C GLU A 128 -22.45 20.58 3.08
N GLY A 129 -23.03 19.39 2.96
CA GLY A 129 -24.39 19.11 3.46
C GLY A 129 -25.53 19.69 2.62
N GLY A 130 -25.24 20.39 1.52
CA GLY A 130 -26.24 20.95 0.61
C GLY A 130 -26.61 19.99 -0.52
N GLY A 131 -27.66 19.18 -0.32
CA GLY A 131 -28.28 18.34 -1.36
C GLY A 131 -28.05 16.84 -1.20
N GLU A 132 -29.01 16.04 -1.67
CA GLU A 132 -28.88 14.58 -1.75
C GLU A 132 -27.75 14.16 -2.70
N PRO A 133 -27.12 12.99 -2.46
CA PRO A 133 -25.97 12.49 -3.21
C PRO A 133 -26.15 12.53 -4.72
#